data_AF-A0A6V7Q716-F1
#
_entry.id   AF-A0A6V7Q716-F1
#
_cell.length_a   1.000
_cell.length_b   1.000
_cell.length_c   1.000
_cell.angle_alpha   90.00
_cell.angle_beta   90.00
_cell.angle_gamma   90.00
#
_symmetry.space_group_name_H-M   'P 1'
#
loop_
_entity.id
_entity.type
_entity.pdbx_description
1 polymer ?
#
loop_
_entity_poly.entity_id
_entity_poly.type
_entity_poly.pdbx_seq_one_letter_code
_entity_poly.pdbx_strand_id
1 'polypeptide(L)'
;MDEDGVCRRCGERLVCIDIDPSETEDFAKSLAALASQREVKADFLGFQEWLERNGPFDAVIDAANVGLYNQKNFSLFQLNSVVNGMRQMSRSNKLPLIVLHSRRVKSGPADAPNNKKLIESWRRAGTLYATPPGSNDDWYWLYAAVSCRSLVVTNDEMRDHLFQLLGTSFFPRWKEKHQVRLTFSRRGPAFHMPPPYSRVIQESEGGSWHIPTLTGDDIEAPRQWICATRNTIRASSRPPLRLSQVGW
;
A
#
# COMPACT_ATOMS: atom_id res chain seq x y z
N MET A 1 -2.48 -19.22 2.30
CA MET A 1 -3.33 -18.79 1.18
C MET A 1 -2.48 -18.74 -0.07
N ASP A 2 -3.06 -18.87 -1.26
CA ASP A 2 -2.38 -18.43 -2.48
C ASP A 2 -2.51 -16.91 -2.66
N GLU A 3 -1.97 -16.39 -3.76
CA GLU A 3 -1.93 -14.94 -4.06
C GLU A 3 -3.33 -14.33 -4.22
N ASP A 4 -4.31 -15.14 -4.58
CA ASP A 4 -5.72 -14.75 -4.77
C ASP A 4 -6.55 -14.89 -3.48
N GLY A 5 -5.94 -15.29 -2.37
CA GLY A 5 -6.61 -15.45 -1.08
C GLY A 5 -7.35 -16.78 -0.92
N VAL A 6 -7.06 -17.79 -1.75
CA VAL A 6 -7.69 -19.11 -1.65
C VAL A 6 -6.90 -20.00 -0.68
N CYS A 7 -7.64 -20.67 0.20
CA CYS A 7 -7.10 -21.62 1.16
C CYS A 7 -6.75 -22.93 0.46
N ARG A 8 -5.45 -23.23 0.35
CA ARG A 8 -4.96 -24.50 -0.22
C ARG A 8 -5.41 -25.75 0.54
N ARG A 9 -5.96 -25.62 1.75
CA ARG A 9 -6.45 -26.75 2.56
C ARG A 9 -7.93 -27.07 2.32
N CYS A 10 -8.81 -26.07 2.37
CA CYS A 10 -10.27 -26.28 2.24
C CYS A 10 -10.89 -25.70 0.97
N GLY A 11 -10.15 -24.92 0.18
CA GLY A 11 -10.63 -24.30 -1.05
C GLY A 11 -11.43 -23.00 -0.86
N GLU A 12 -11.69 -22.59 0.38
CA GLU A 12 -12.39 -21.34 0.70
C GLU A 12 -11.58 -20.11 0.26
N ARG A 13 -12.26 -19.07 -0.21
CA ARG A 13 -11.65 -17.79 -0.59
C ARG A 13 -11.85 -16.79 0.55
N LEU A 14 -10.76 -16.19 1.02
CA LEU A 14 -10.82 -15.11 1.99
C LEU A 14 -11.48 -13.87 1.39
N VAL A 15 -12.19 -13.11 2.22
CA VAL A 15 -12.79 -11.85 1.82
C VAL A 15 -11.79 -10.70 1.90
N CYS A 16 -12.03 -9.69 1.06
CA CYS A 16 -11.46 -8.36 1.21
C CYS A 16 -12.40 -7.52 2.06
N ILE A 17 -12.02 -7.28 3.32
CA ILE A 17 -12.79 -6.40 4.21
C ILE A 17 -12.50 -4.97 3.79
N ASP A 18 -13.56 -4.26 3.40
CA ASP A 18 -13.51 -2.85 3.04
C ASP A 18 -13.24 -1.97 4.26
N ILE A 19 -12.59 -0.83 4.02
CA ILE A 19 -12.38 0.21 5.02
C ILE A 19 -13.49 1.23 4.84
N ASP A 20 -14.23 1.53 5.91
CA ASP A 20 -15.31 2.50 5.86
C ASP A 20 -14.77 3.88 5.40
N PRO A 21 -15.40 4.50 4.38
CA PRO A 21 -15.01 5.83 3.92
C PRO A 21 -15.05 6.90 5.03
N SER A 22 -15.96 6.79 5.99
CA SER A 22 -16.07 7.71 7.13
C SER A 22 -14.88 7.56 8.09
N GLU A 23 -14.47 6.32 8.39
CA GLU A 23 -13.25 6.05 9.17
C GLU A 23 -12.02 6.66 8.48
N THR A 24 -11.97 6.60 7.15
CA THR A 24 -10.86 7.18 6.37
C THR A 24 -10.85 8.70 6.46
N GLU A 25 -12.01 9.35 6.42
CA GLU A 25 -12.13 10.81 6.54
C GLU A 25 -11.75 11.29 7.94
N ASP A 26 -12.22 10.60 8.98
CA ASP A 26 -11.88 10.91 10.37
C ASP A 26 -10.39 10.69 10.66
N PHE A 27 -9.80 9.66 10.06
CA PHE A 27 -8.36 9.45 10.12
C PHE A 27 -7.59 10.58 9.42
N ALA A 28 -8.03 11.02 8.23
CA ALA A 28 -7.41 12.14 7.52
C ALA A 28 -7.44 13.45 8.35
N LYS A 29 -8.58 13.73 9.02
CA LYS A 29 -8.72 14.88 9.94
C LYS A 29 -7.78 14.78 11.14
N SER A 30 -7.72 13.60 11.76
CA SER A 30 -6.83 13.34 12.90
C SER A 30 -5.36 13.49 12.52
N LEU A 31 -5.00 12.97 11.35
CA LEU A 31 -3.67 13.07 10.75
C LEU A 31 -3.29 14.54 10.48
N ALA A 32 -4.19 15.32 9.88
CA ALA A 32 -3.96 16.75 9.64
C ALA A 32 -3.79 17.55 10.94
N ALA A 33 -4.57 17.22 11.97
CA ALA A 33 -4.44 17.85 13.29
C ALA A 33 -3.09 17.53 13.94
N LEU A 34 -2.65 16.27 13.89
CA LEU A 34 -1.34 15.86 14.41
C LEU A 34 -0.18 16.51 13.64
N ALA A 35 -0.25 16.51 12.31
CA ALA A 35 0.74 17.17 11.47
C ALA A 35 0.82 18.67 11.80
N SER A 36 -0.33 19.36 11.91
CA SER A 36 -0.38 20.79 12.26
C SER A 36 0.17 21.14 13.65
N GLN A 37 0.27 20.17 14.56
CA GLN A 37 0.88 20.36 15.88
C GLN A 37 2.41 20.20 15.85
N ARG A 38 2.95 19.46 14.87
CA ARG A 38 4.38 19.14 14.79
C ARG A 38 5.11 19.89 13.70
N GLU A 39 4.41 20.22 12.63
CA GLU A 39 4.90 20.98 11.49
C GLU A 39 4.62 22.47 11.68
N VAL A 40 5.30 23.30 10.89
CA VAL A 40 4.90 24.71 10.75
C VAL A 40 3.51 24.74 10.12
N LYS A 41 2.50 25.19 10.87
CA LYS A 41 1.09 25.13 10.46
C LYS A 41 0.81 25.70 9.06
N ALA A 42 1.48 26.80 8.70
CA ALA A 42 1.33 27.42 7.38
C ALA A 42 1.86 26.53 6.24
N ASP A 43 2.95 25.79 6.48
CA ASP A 43 3.55 24.91 5.49
C ASP A 43 2.65 23.71 5.19
N PHE A 44 2.11 23.08 6.24
CA PHE A 44 1.21 21.94 6.08
C PHE A 44 -0.13 22.36 5.48
N LEU A 45 -0.71 23.49 5.90
CA LEU A 45 -1.93 24.02 5.29
C LEU A 45 -1.73 24.33 3.80
N GLY A 46 -0.59 24.94 3.45
CA GLY A 46 -0.22 25.19 2.06
C GLY A 46 -0.14 23.91 1.22
N PHE A 47 0.32 22.80 1.82
CA PHE A 47 0.28 21.49 1.17
C PHE A 47 -1.13 20.96 0.99
N GLN A 48 -2.02 21.09 1.98
CA GLN A 48 -3.42 20.65 1.87
C GLN A 48 -4.11 21.37 0.70
N GLU A 49 -3.98 22.69 0.63
CA GLU A 49 -4.53 23.49 -0.48
C GLU A 49 -3.91 23.12 -1.83
N TRP A 50 -2.60 22.83 -1.86
CA TRP A 50 -1.94 22.39 -3.07
C TRP A 50 -2.49 21.03 -3.54
N LEU A 51 -2.69 20.09 -2.62
CA LEU A 51 -3.20 18.75 -2.92
C LEU A 51 -4.62 18.81 -3.49
N GLU A 52 -5.49 19.66 -2.94
CA GLU A 52 -6.85 19.87 -3.43
C GLU A 52 -6.88 20.39 -4.88
N ARG A 53 -5.91 21.22 -5.27
CA ARG A 53 -5.83 21.81 -6.62
C ARG A 53 -5.19 20.89 -7.66
N ASN A 54 -4.31 19.97 -7.23
CA ASN A 54 -3.49 19.15 -8.14
C ASN A 54 -3.91 17.67 -8.18
N GLY A 55 -4.59 17.18 -7.14
CA GLY A 55 -5.11 15.82 -7.08
C GLY A 55 -6.44 15.62 -7.83
N PRO A 56 -7.09 14.45 -7.65
CA PRO A 56 -6.63 13.30 -6.89
C PRO A 56 -5.60 12.46 -7.66
N PHE A 57 -4.69 11.83 -6.92
CA PHE A 57 -3.68 10.92 -7.46
C PHE A 57 -4.08 9.46 -7.25
N ASP A 58 -3.69 8.57 -8.17
CA ASP A 58 -3.94 7.12 -8.02
C ASP A 58 -2.87 6.47 -7.09
N ALA A 59 -1.69 7.10 -6.98
CA ALA A 59 -0.59 6.66 -6.13
C ALA A 59 0.24 7.85 -5.62
N VAL A 60 0.80 7.69 -4.42
CA VAL A 60 1.74 8.61 -3.77
C VAL A 60 3.05 7.87 -3.49
N ILE A 61 4.19 8.50 -3.76
CA ILE A 61 5.52 7.94 -3.56
C ILE A 61 6.23 8.69 -2.44
N ASP A 62 6.67 7.96 -1.43
CA ASP A 62 7.70 8.39 -0.49
C ASP A 62 9.06 8.36 -1.23
N ALA A 63 9.40 9.50 -1.81
CA ALA A 63 10.52 9.56 -2.73
C ALA A 63 11.86 9.48 -1.99
N ALA A 64 11.91 9.89 -0.72
CA ALA A 64 13.11 9.78 0.10
C ALA A 64 13.45 8.31 0.36
N ASN A 65 12.48 7.52 0.82
CA ASN A 65 12.64 6.09 1.04
C ASN A 65 12.99 5.36 -0.27
N VAL A 66 12.22 5.61 -1.33
CA VAL A 66 12.47 4.98 -2.65
C VAL A 66 13.83 5.34 -3.21
N GLY A 67 14.26 6.60 -3.13
CA GLY A 67 15.55 7.02 -3.68
C GLY A 67 16.77 6.54 -2.88
N LEU A 68 16.58 6.15 -1.61
CA LEU A 68 17.65 5.65 -0.72
C LEU A 68 17.66 4.13 -0.55
N TYR A 69 16.59 3.43 -0.93
CA TYR A 69 16.47 1.99 -0.72
C TYR A 69 17.64 1.22 -1.36
N ASN A 70 18.42 0.50 -0.54
CA ASN A 70 19.64 -0.23 -0.92
C ASN A 70 20.69 0.62 -1.67
N GLN A 71 20.69 1.95 -1.47
CA GLN A 71 21.67 2.86 -2.07
C GLN A 71 22.52 3.55 -1.00
N LYS A 72 23.80 3.78 -1.29
CA LYS A 72 24.67 4.61 -0.44
C LYS A 72 24.28 6.10 -0.52
N ASN A 73 23.85 6.53 -1.70
CA ASN A 73 23.47 7.90 -2.00
C ASN A 73 22.10 7.92 -2.68
N PHE A 74 21.38 9.03 -2.57
CA PHE A 74 20.08 9.19 -3.21
C PHE A 74 20.14 9.02 -4.74
N SER A 75 19.29 8.15 -5.29
CA SER A 75 19.25 7.83 -6.72
C SER A 75 17.96 8.33 -7.39
N LEU A 76 18.07 9.43 -8.14
CA LEU A 76 16.97 9.92 -8.99
C LEU A 76 16.60 8.94 -10.12
N PHE A 77 17.57 8.15 -10.59
CA PHE A 77 17.32 7.11 -11.59
C PHE A 77 16.41 6.00 -11.03
N GLN A 78 16.68 5.57 -9.79
CA GLN A 78 15.85 4.59 -9.09
C GLN A 78 14.43 5.13 -8.89
N LEU A 79 14.32 6.37 -8.37
CA LEU A 79 13.03 7.05 -8.22
C LEU A 79 12.27 7.14 -9.55
N ASN A 80 12.93 7.58 -10.62
CA ASN A 80 12.31 7.69 -11.94
C ASN A 80 11.81 6.34 -12.47
N SER A 81 12.53 5.26 -12.21
CA SER A 81 12.11 3.91 -12.61
C SER A 81 10.82 3.49 -11.89
N VAL A 82 10.70 3.82 -10.59
CA VAL A 82 9.48 3.57 -9.80
C VAL A 82 8.32 4.46 -10.26
N VAL A 83 8.56 5.75 -10.50
CA VAL A 83 7.56 6.69 -11.03
C VAL A 83 6.96 6.19 -12.34
N ASN A 84 7.81 5.75 -13.28
CA ASN A 84 7.35 5.22 -14.57
C ASN A 84 6.64 3.87 -14.44
N GLY A 85 7.09 2.99 -13.55
CA GLY A 85 6.40 1.72 -13.27
C GLY A 85 5.00 1.95 -12.72
N MET A 86 4.85 2.81 -11.70
CA MET A 86 3.54 3.17 -11.16
C MET A 86 2.63 3.83 -12.19
N ARG A 87 3.19 4.70 -13.05
CA ARG A 87 2.45 5.32 -14.14
C ARG A 87 1.85 4.28 -15.09
N GLN A 88 2.67 3.30 -15.51
CA GLN A 88 2.25 2.20 -16.39
C GLN A 88 1.19 1.29 -15.75
N MET A 89 1.25 1.12 -14.43
CA MET A 89 0.25 0.33 -13.70
C MET A 89 -1.07 1.08 -13.47
N SER A 90 -1.08 2.43 -13.54
CA SER A 90 -2.33 3.17 -13.41
C SER A 90 -3.19 3.02 -14.67
N ARG A 91 -4.50 2.85 -14.48
CA ARG A 91 -5.47 2.63 -15.57
C ARG A 91 -5.51 3.76 -16.60
N SER A 92 -5.14 4.97 -16.19
CA SER A 92 -5.20 6.18 -17.01
C SER A 92 -3.82 6.76 -17.34
N ASN A 93 -2.75 5.98 -17.12
CA ASN A 93 -1.37 6.40 -17.36
C ASN A 93 -0.97 7.71 -16.64
N LYS A 94 -1.61 7.98 -15.49
CA LYS A 94 -1.38 9.14 -14.61
C LYS A 94 -0.05 9.00 -13.88
N LEU A 95 0.64 10.12 -13.72
CA LEU A 95 1.82 10.17 -12.87
C LEU A 95 1.40 10.10 -11.39
N PRO A 96 2.15 9.35 -10.57
CA PRO A 96 1.97 9.38 -9.12
C PRO A 96 2.41 10.73 -8.54
N LEU A 97 1.88 11.09 -7.37
CA LEU A 97 2.43 12.19 -6.59
C LEU A 97 3.78 11.77 -6.00
N ILE A 98 4.80 12.58 -6.21
CA ILE A 98 6.15 12.41 -5.67
C ILE A 98 6.29 13.41 -4.53
N VAL A 99 6.46 12.91 -3.30
CA VAL A 99 6.74 13.77 -2.13
C VAL A 99 8.21 13.62 -1.81
N LEU A 100 8.97 14.73 -1.89
CA LEU A 100 10.41 14.72 -1.73
C LEU A 100 10.89 15.98 -1.00
N HIS A 101 11.73 15.82 0.02
CA HIS A 101 12.27 16.98 0.74
C HIS A 101 13.05 17.95 -0.16
N SER A 102 12.80 19.25 -0.02
CA SER A 102 13.34 20.32 -0.89
C SER A 102 14.87 20.30 -1.06
N ARG A 103 15.63 19.91 -0.04
CA ARG A 103 17.10 19.72 -0.14
C ARG A 103 17.49 18.73 -1.25
N ARG A 104 16.71 17.67 -1.48
CA ARG A 104 16.99 16.67 -2.53
C ARG A 104 16.56 17.13 -3.92
N VAL A 105 15.88 18.28 -4.00
CA VAL A 105 15.37 18.87 -5.23
C VAL A 105 16.20 20.10 -5.66
N LYS A 106 16.92 20.72 -4.73
CA LYS A 106 17.61 22.02 -4.93
C LYS A 106 19.15 21.95 -4.91
N SER A 107 19.74 20.78 -4.65
CA SER A 107 21.21 20.66 -4.62
C SER A 107 21.73 19.23 -4.87
N GLY A 108 23.02 19.12 -5.22
CA GLY A 108 23.75 17.86 -5.29
C GLY A 108 23.42 17.09 -6.57
N PRO A 109 22.98 15.82 -6.51
CA PRO A 109 22.57 15.07 -7.70
C PRO A 109 21.49 15.78 -8.53
N ALA A 110 20.68 16.66 -7.92
CA ALA A 110 19.66 17.45 -8.61
C ALA A 110 20.23 18.47 -9.60
N ASP A 111 21.48 18.93 -9.42
CA ASP A 111 22.09 19.98 -10.25
C ASP A 111 22.59 19.46 -11.61
N ALA A 112 22.73 18.14 -11.75
CA ALA A 112 23.06 17.53 -13.03
C ALA A 112 21.99 17.88 -14.08
N PRO A 113 22.36 18.30 -15.31
CA PRO A 113 21.40 18.85 -16.28
C PRO A 113 20.20 17.94 -16.58
N ASN A 114 20.42 16.63 -16.69
CA ASN A 114 19.36 15.66 -16.95
C ASN A 114 18.41 15.50 -15.74
N ASN A 115 18.97 15.49 -14.53
CA ASN A 115 18.20 15.39 -13.29
C ASN A 115 17.37 16.64 -13.06
N LYS A 116 17.95 17.82 -13.31
CA LYS A 116 17.22 19.10 -13.26
C LYS A 116 16.05 19.12 -14.24
N LYS A 117 16.27 18.70 -15.50
CA LYS A 117 15.19 18.61 -16.51
C LYS A 117 14.07 17.66 -16.09
N LEU A 118 14.41 16.53 -15.46
CA LEU A 118 13.47 15.54 -14.96
C LEU A 118 12.65 16.07 -13.78
N ILE A 119 13.30 16.67 -12.79
CA ILE A 119 12.62 17.30 -11.65
C ILE A 119 11.65 18.38 -12.14
N GLU A 120 12.09 19.23 -13.07
CA GLU A 120 11.26 20.27 -13.65
C GLU A 120 10.09 19.72 -14.48
N SER A 121 10.23 18.55 -15.10
CA SER A 121 9.10 17.92 -15.80
C SER A 121 8.03 17.44 -14.82
N TRP A 122 8.41 16.86 -13.67
CA TRP A 122 7.46 16.49 -12.62
C TRP A 122 6.79 17.71 -11.98
N ARG A 123 7.54 18.80 -11.76
CA ARG A 123 6.96 20.08 -11.28
C ARG A 123 5.92 20.63 -12.23
N ARG A 124 6.23 20.72 -13.53
CA ARG A 124 5.28 21.21 -14.54
C ARG A 124 4.06 20.31 -14.71
N ALA A 125 4.20 19.01 -14.46
CA ALA A 125 3.10 18.07 -14.47
C ALA A 125 2.21 18.15 -13.21
N GLY A 126 2.57 18.96 -12.21
CA GLY A 126 1.83 19.05 -10.95
C GLY A 126 1.98 17.81 -10.08
N THR A 127 3.02 16.99 -10.29
CA THR A 127 3.16 15.67 -9.65
C THR A 127 4.34 15.58 -8.69
N LEU A 128 5.07 16.67 -8.44
CA LEU A 128 6.13 16.74 -7.44
C LEU A 128 5.80 17.80 -6.41
N TYR A 129 5.68 17.39 -5.14
CA TYR A 129 5.64 18.31 -4.01
C TYR A 129 6.99 18.28 -3.27
N ALA A 130 7.63 19.45 -3.18
CA ALA A 130 8.89 19.60 -2.49
C ALA A 130 8.66 20.11 -1.06
N THR A 131 8.79 19.24 -0.06
CA THR A 131 8.51 19.63 1.34
C THR A 131 9.53 20.65 1.87
N PRO A 132 9.09 21.60 2.72
CA PRO A 132 9.93 22.72 3.13
C PRO A 132 11.10 22.29 4.03
N PRO A 133 12.19 23.08 4.12
CA PRO A 133 13.30 22.74 4.99
C PRO A 133 12.87 22.59 6.46
N GLY A 134 13.17 21.44 7.07
CA GLY A 134 12.87 21.18 8.47
C GLY A 134 11.54 20.47 8.71
N SER A 135 10.73 20.27 7.67
CA SER A 135 9.53 19.43 7.74
C SER A 135 9.88 17.95 7.80
N ASN A 136 9.08 17.15 8.49
CA ASN A 136 9.07 15.71 8.28
C ASN A 136 8.19 15.37 7.05
N ASP A 137 8.78 14.81 5.99
CA ASP A 137 8.09 14.41 4.77
C ASP A 137 7.05 13.28 5.00
N ASP A 138 7.15 12.53 6.09
CA ASP A 138 6.20 11.49 6.48
C ASP A 138 4.76 11.99 6.60
N TRP A 139 4.57 13.16 7.17
CA TRP A 139 3.24 13.76 7.29
C TRP A 139 2.61 14.05 5.92
N TYR A 140 3.43 14.41 4.94
CA TYR A 140 2.96 14.89 3.64
C TYR A 140 2.54 13.71 2.75
N TRP A 141 3.40 12.70 2.60
CA TRP A 141 3.05 11.56 1.77
C TRP A 141 1.93 10.72 2.41
N LEU A 142 1.89 10.61 3.74
CA LEU A 142 0.84 9.87 4.42
C LEU A 142 -0.51 10.59 4.28
N TYR A 143 -0.54 11.90 4.53
CA TYR A 143 -1.76 12.69 4.38
C TYR A 143 -2.28 12.64 2.95
N ALA A 144 -1.41 12.77 1.95
CA ALA A 144 -1.83 12.68 0.55
C ALA A 144 -2.39 11.31 0.20
N ALA A 145 -1.74 10.23 0.62
CA ALA A 145 -2.21 8.89 0.31
C ALA A 145 -3.59 8.59 0.93
N VAL A 146 -3.80 9.01 2.19
CA VAL A 146 -5.10 8.87 2.87
C VAL A 146 -6.16 9.75 2.19
N SER A 147 -5.85 11.03 1.97
CA SER A 147 -6.83 12.01 1.45
C SER A 147 -7.26 11.71 0.01
N CYS A 148 -6.32 11.25 -0.83
CA CYS A 148 -6.62 10.86 -2.20
C CYS A 148 -7.13 9.40 -2.32
N ARG A 149 -7.18 8.63 -1.22
CA ARG A 149 -7.47 7.19 -1.22
C ARG A 149 -6.58 6.43 -2.23
N SER A 150 -5.30 6.79 -2.24
CA SER A 150 -4.31 6.31 -3.19
C SER A 150 -3.51 5.14 -2.65
N LEU A 151 -2.87 4.39 -3.55
CA LEU A 151 -1.74 3.55 -3.14
C LEU A 151 -0.61 4.42 -2.57
N VAL A 152 0.13 3.90 -1.61
CA VAL A 152 1.36 4.52 -1.07
C VAL A 152 2.55 3.63 -1.36
N VAL A 153 3.55 4.16 -2.05
CA VAL A 153 4.76 3.41 -2.42
C VAL A 153 5.87 3.78 -1.44
N THR A 154 6.17 2.87 -0.51
CA THR A 154 7.26 3.01 0.45
C THR A 154 7.64 1.65 1.03
N ASN A 155 8.92 1.45 1.30
CA ASN A 155 9.43 0.34 2.09
C ASN A 155 9.62 0.71 3.56
N ASP A 156 9.20 1.91 3.99
CA ASP A 156 9.14 2.22 5.40
C ASP A 156 8.18 1.25 6.11
N GLU A 157 8.60 0.76 7.26
CA GLU A 157 7.81 -0.16 8.07
C GLU A 157 6.70 0.57 8.84
N MET A 158 6.79 1.90 8.92
CA MET A 158 5.89 2.79 9.63
C MET A 158 5.75 2.39 11.10
N ARG A 159 6.89 2.21 11.79
CA ARG A 159 6.99 1.67 13.16
C ARG A 159 7.50 2.65 14.22
N ASP A 160 7.93 3.82 13.82
CA ASP A 160 8.50 4.80 14.74
C ASP A 160 7.43 5.46 15.65
N HIS A 161 7.86 6.40 16.48
CA HIS A 161 6.97 7.12 17.38
C HIS A 161 5.93 8.00 16.67
N LEU A 162 6.16 8.39 15.41
CA LEU A 162 5.17 9.11 14.62
C LEU A 162 3.96 8.21 14.35
N PHE A 163 4.22 7.01 13.82
CA PHE A 163 3.13 6.10 13.42
C PHE A 163 2.41 5.44 14.61
N GLN A 164 3.05 5.36 15.78
CA GLN A 164 2.39 4.91 17.02
C GLN A 164 1.21 5.80 17.43
N LEU A 165 1.21 7.08 17.03
CA LEU A 165 0.13 8.03 17.33
C LEU A 165 -1.13 7.80 16.49
N LEU A 166 -1.00 7.04 15.41
CA LEU A 166 -2.07 6.80 14.44
C LEU A 166 -3.02 5.66 14.88
N GLY A 167 -2.76 5.09 16.06
CA GLY A 167 -3.58 4.04 16.66
C GLY A 167 -3.32 2.66 16.06
N THR A 168 -3.85 1.64 16.74
CA THR A 168 -3.58 0.22 16.44
C THR A 168 -4.71 -0.48 15.68
N SER A 169 -5.78 0.23 15.33
CA SER A 169 -6.96 -0.34 14.66
C SER A 169 -7.05 0.05 13.18
N PHE A 170 -7.27 1.33 12.87
CA PHE A 170 -7.46 1.79 11.49
C PHE A 170 -6.17 1.69 10.67
N PHE A 171 -5.07 2.28 11.17
CA PHE A 171 -3.85 2.45 10.40
C PHE A 171 -3.23 1.12 9.91
N PRO A 172 -3.15 0.03 10.69
CA PRO A 172 -2.68 -1.25 10.18
C PRO A 172 -3.54 -1.82 9.03
N ARG A 173 -4.88 -1.68 9.13
CA ARG A 173 -5.81 -2.09 8.06
C ARG A 173 -5.63 -1.24 6.80
N TRP A 174 -5.52 0.08 6.97
CA TRP A 174 -5.24 1.02 5.88
C TRP A 174 -3.91 0.71 5.20
N LYS A 175 -2.84 0.52 5.99
CA LYS A 175 -1.50 0.19 5.49
C LYS A 175 -1.53 -1.08 4.65
N GLU A 176 -2.17 -2.14 5.11
CA GLU A 176 -2.31 -3.39 4.35
C GLU A 176 -2.98 -3.18 2.98
N LYS A 177 -3.99 -2.32 2.90
CA LYS A 177 -4.77 -2.09 1.68
C LYS A 177 -4.14 -1.10 0.70
N HIS A 178 -3.23 -0.25 1.17
CA HIS A 178 -2.71 0.86 0.36
C HIS A 178 -1.20 0.79 0.13
N GLN A 179 -0.43 0.11 1.00
CA GLN A 179 1.03 0.08 0.88
C GLN A 179 1.48 -0.85 -0.25
N VAL A 180 2.22 -0.29 -1.20
CA VAL A 180 2.99 -0.99 -2.21
C VAL A 180 4.45 -1.03 -1.74
N ARG A 181 4.98 -2.24 -1.53
CA ARG A 181 6.39 -2.45 -1.21
C ARG A 181 7.18 -2.75 -2.48
N LEU A 182 8.49 -2.51 -2.45
CA LEU A 182 9.38 -2.64 -3.58
C LEU A 182 10.50 -3.63 -3.28
N THR A 183 10.85 -4.44 -4.27
CA THR A 183 12.19 -5.04 -4.35
C THR A 183 12.84 -4.64 -5.66
N PHE A 184 14.17 -4.60 -5.69
CA PHE A 184 14.91 -4.22 -6.89
C PHE A 184 15.72 -5.39 -7.41
N SER A 185 15.59 -5.64 -8.71
CA SER A 185 16.37 -6.64 -9.43
C SER A 185 17.09 -6.01 -10.62
N ARG A 186 17.90 -6.80 -11.35
CA ARG A 186 18.52 -6.35 -12.60
C ARG A 186 17.51 -5.92 -13.68
N ARG A 187 16.25 -6.36 -13.58
CA ARG A 187 15.17 -6.02 -14.52
C ARG A 187 14.43 -4.74 -14.16
N GLY A 188 14.75 -4.12 -13.01
CA GLY A 188 14.04 -2.95 -12.49
C GLY A 188 13.29 -3.23 -11.19
N PRO A 189 12.45 -2.28 -10.74
CA PRO A 189 11.62 -2.45 -9.55
C PRO A 189 10.54 -3.51 -9.77
N ALA A 190 10.38 -4.40 -8.79
CA ALA A 190 9.22 -5.25 -8.64
C ALA A 190 8.29 -4.63 -7.58
N PHE A 191 7.01 -4.54 -7.91
CA PHE A 191 5.99 -3.93 -7.08
C PHE A 191 5.17 -5.02 -6.38
N HIS A 192 5.26 -5.06 -5.05
CA HIS A 192 4.46 -5.95 -4.21
C HIS A 192 3.17 -5.22 -3.84
N MET A 193 2.11 -5.51 -4.61
CA MET A 193 0.82 -4.86 -4.46
C MET A 193 0.07 -5.34 -3.21
N PRO A 194 -0.81 -4.50 -2.62
CA PRO A 194 -1.75 -4.93 -1.59
C PRO A 194 -2.51 -6.21 -1.99
N PRO A 195 -2.66 -7.19 -1.07
CA PRO A 195 -3.34 -8.44 -1.38
C PRO A 195 -4.83 -8.20 -1.69
N PRO A 196 -5.44 -9.02 -2.57
CA PRO A 196 -6.87 -8.93 -2.90
C PRO A 196 -7.79 -9.49 -1.79
N TYR A 197 -7.26 -9.73 -0.59
CA TYR A 197 -7.95 -10.24 0.59
C TYR A 197 -7.41 -9.55 1.84
N SER A 198 -8.10 -9.65 2.98
CA SER A 198 -7.63 -9.06 4.25
C SER A 198 -6.95 -10.10 5.13
N ARG A 199 -5.74 -9.80 5.63
CA ARG A 199 -4.95 -10.70 6.48
C ARG A 199 -5.32 -10.58 7.95
N VAL A 200 -6.60 -10.79 8.24
CA VAL A 200 -7.15 -10.85 9.60
C VAL A 200 -7.72 -12.23 9.86
N ILE A 201 -8.12 -12.50 11.10
CA ILE A 201 -8.92 -13.68 11.42
C ILE A 201 -10.26 -13.57 10.67
N GLN A 202 -10.62 -14.61 9.93
CA GLN A 202 -11.89 -14.66 9.18
C GLN A 202 -12.66 -15.93 9.50
N GLU A 203 -13.97 -15.78 9.67
CA GLU A 203 -14.95 -16.86 9.72
C GLU A 203 -15.78 -16.85 8.42
N SER A 204 -15.89 -18.01 7.78
CA SER A 204 -16.74 -18.22 6.60
C SER A 204 -18.18 -18.53 7.00
N GLU A 205 -19.13 -18.36 6.07
CA GLU A 205 -20.54 -18.73 6.29
C GLU A 205 -20.73 -20.21 6.67
N GLY A 206 -19.86 -21.09 6.15
CA GLY A 206 -19.82 -22.51 6.50
C GLY A 206 -19.23 -22.82 7.89
N GLY A 207 -18.82 -21.80 8.65
CA GLY A 207 -18.21 -21.92 9.97
C GLY A 207 -16.75 -22.38 9.95
N SER A 208 -16.07 -22.27 8.80
CA SER A 208 -14.61 -22.48 8.72
C SER A 208 -13.87 -21.22 9.13
N TRP A 209 -12.83 -21.40 9.96
CA TRP A 209 -11.98 -20.34 10.47
C TRP A 209 -10.62 -20.32 9.80
N HIS A 210 -10.14 -19.13 9.47
CA HIS A 210 -8.82 -18.87 8.91
C HIS A 210 -8.08 -17.86 9.78
N ILE A 211 -6.95 -18.26 10.36
CA ILE A 211 -6.19 -17.47 11.33
C ILE A 211 -4.77 -17.26 10.77
N PRO A 212 -4.36 -16.02 10.47
CA PRO A 212 -2.99 -15.73 10.02
C PRO A 212 -2.01 -15.82 11.19
N THR A 213 -0.81 -16.34 10.94
CA THR A 213 0.29 -16.25 11.92
C THR A 213 0.89 -14.84 11.95
N LEU A 214 1.48 -14.47 13.09
CA LEU A 214 2.19 -13.19 13.23
C LEU A 214 3.54 -13.18 12.49
N THR A 215 4.10 -14.35 12.19
CA THR A 215 5.40 -14.53 11.54
C THR A 215 5.32 -14.42 10.02
N GLY A 216 6.28 -13.70 9.43
CA GLY A 216 6.42 -13.48 7.98
C GLY A 216 6.27 -12.01 7.58
N ASP A 217 7.12 -11.54 6.66
CA ASP A 217 7.04 -10.19 6.08
C ASP A 217 6.27 -10.17 4.74
N ASP A 218 5.68 -11.31 4.35
CA ASP A 218 4.94 -11.59 3.11
C ASP A 218 5.72 -11.40 1.81
N ILE A 219 6.97 -10.91 1.85
CA ILE A 219 7.82 -10.69 0.67
C ILE A 219 8.87 -11.79 0.56
N GLU A 220 9.60 -12.07 1.63
CA GLU A 220 10.67 -13.07 1.66
C GLU A 220 10.11 -14.47 1.97
N ALA A 221 9.06 -14.52 2.80
CA ALA A 221 8.40 -15.77 3.19
C ALA A 221 6.87 -15.63 3.19
N PRO A 222 6.14 -16.55 2.53
CA PRO A 222 4.68 -16.57 2.59
C PRO A 222 4.20 -16.77 4.02
N ARG A 223 3.31 -15.89 4.50
CA ARG A 223 2.67 -16.03 5.81
C ARG A 223 1.94 -17.36 5.93
N GLN A 224 2.10 -17.98 7.10
CA GLN A 224 1.41 -19.22 7.42
C GLN A 224 -0.01 -18.93 7.93
N TRP A 225 -0.90 -19.90 7.71
CA TRP A 225 -2.31 -19.79 8.06
C TRP A 225 -2.78 -21.08 8.71
N ILE A 226 -3.55 -20.94 9.78
CA ILE A 226 -4.30 -22.04 10.38
C ILE A 226 -5.68 -22.06 9.73
N CYS A 227 -6.05 -23.20 9.14
CA CYS A 227 -7.39 -23.47 8.64
C CYS A 227 -8.06 -24.50 9.54
N ALA A 228 -9.17 -24.10 10.17
CA ALA A 228 -10.02 -24.95 10.99
C ALA A 228 -11.41 -25.04 10.35
N THR A 229 -11.68 -26.17 9.71
CA THR A 229 -12.97 -26.46 9.07
C THR A 229 -13.61 -27.65 9.79
N ARG A 230 -14.94 -27.67 9.84
CA ARG A 230 -15.66 -28.88 10.25
C ARG A 230 -15.44 -29.96 9.19
N ASN A 231 -15.26 -31.21 9.61
CA ASN A 231 -15.32 -32.33 8.69
C ASN A 231 -16.77 -32.48 8.24
N THR A 232 -17.14 -31.86 7.12
CA THR A 232 -18.31 -32.33 6.38
C THR A 232 -17.97 -33.73 5.90
N ILE A 233 -18.50 -34.75 6.57
CA ILE A 233 -18.57 -36.09 6.00
C ILE A 233 -19.23 -35.87 4.65
N ARG A 234 -18.47 -35.97 3.55
CA ARG A 234 -19.05 -36.08 2.22
C ARG A 234 -20.01 -37.24 2.36
N ALA A 235 -21.31 -36.98 2.38
CA ALA A 235 -22.31 -38.02 2.29
C ALA A 235 -21.96 -38.76 1.01
N SER A 236 -21.37 -39.95 1.17
CA SER A 236 -21.00 -40.77 0.03
C SER A 236 -22.32 -41.05 -0.66
N SER A 237 -22.51 -40.47 -1.84
CA SER A 237 -23.56 -40.85 -2.77
C SER A 237 -23.31 -42.31 -3.14
N ARG A 238 -23.74 -43.25 -2.30
CA ARG A 238 -23.92 -44.63 -2.71
C ARG A 238 -24.98 -44.58 -3.81
N PRO A 239 -24.70 -45.03 -5.04
CA PRO A 239 -25.75 -45.19 -6.02
C PRO A 239 -26.76 -46.21 -5.45
N PRO A 240 -28.07 -46.02 -5.67
CA PRO A 240 -29.05 -47.00 -5.26
C PRO A 240 -28.71 -48.35 -5.93
N LEU A 241 -28.61 -49.40 -5.12
CA LEU A 241 -28.50 -50.77 -5.61
C LEU A 241 -29.70 -51.02 -6.54
N ARG A 242 -29.43 -51.25 -7.82
CA ARG A 242 -30.43 -51.78 -8.75
C ARG A 242 -30.85 -53.15 -8.24
N LEU A 243 -32.05 -53.24 -7.68
CA LEU A 243 -32.76 -54.50 -7.55
C LEU A 243 -33.03 -55.00 -8.98
N SER A 244 -32.31 -56.03 -9.39
CA SER A 244 -32.65 -56.83 -10.56
C SER A 244 -34.02 -57.48 -10.30
N GLN A 245 -35.07 -56.99 -10.95
CA GLN A 245 -36.28 -57.76 -11.14
C GLN A 245 -35.93 -58.94 -12.07
N VAL A 246 -35.91 -60.13 -11.49
CA VAL A 246 -35.99 -61.39 -12.22
C VAL A 246 -37.49 -61.69 -12.36
N GLY A 247 -37.93 -62.01 -13.59
CA GLY A 247 -39.28 -62.53 -13.87
C GLY A 247 -39.61 -63.74 -12.98
N TRP A 248 -40.87 -64.04 -12.69
CA TRP A 248 -42.04 -64.13 -13.57
C TRP A 248 -43.29 -63.58 -12.89
#